data_AF-A0A2C9UDK5-F1
#
_entry.id   AF-A0A2C9UDK5-F1
#
_cell.length_a   1.000
_cell.length_b   1.000
_cell.length_c   1.000
_cell.angle_alpha   90.00
_cell.angle_beta   90.00
_cell.angle_gamma   90.00
#
_symmetry.space_group_name_H-M   'P 1'
#
loop_
_entity.id
_entity.type
_entity.pdbx_description
1 polymer ?
#
loop_
_entity_poly.entity_id
_entity_poly.type
_entity_poly.pdbx_seq_one_letter_code
_entity_poly.pdbx_strand_id
1 'polypeptide(L)'
;MEKLRKVVNEIAYTQDHAKLSSLNRSLLPLLTVASFLYRVTLSLRRYLYHFGLFSKQRLPVPVISVGNLTWGGNGKTPMVEFIAQWLADSGISPLILTRGYAGGDEARMLTRHLLGTSSKIGIGANRAATATCFLKQYGYLDPKSFLFEGMWVDQTVRSPLNFGKIGAVVLDDGMQHWSLDRDLEIVMVNGLSPWGNHQLIPLGPLREPMAALRRADVAVVHHANLVSKQSLKDIELMMKEVKESLPVFFARMSPSHFFEVGNINFRIPLDVIQDAIVLCVSAIGSANAFVQGIEKMGAFYVDRIDFTDHHSFQTQPQPEVFRVCGRQPQGTYL
;
A
#
# COMPACT_ATOMS: atom_id res chain seq x y z
N MET A 1 -22.80 -9.16 2.72
CA MET A 1 -21.79 -8.07 2.66
C MET A 1 -20.90 -8.17 1.43
N GLU A 2 -20.38 -9.34 1.09
CA GLU A 2 -19.39 -9.50 0.01
C GLU A 2 -19.92 -9.20 -1.40
N LYS A 3 -21.15 -9.64 -1.73
CA LYS A 3 -21.82 -9.29 -2.99
C LYS A 3 -21.95 -7.76 -3.18
N LEU A 4 -22.31 -7.04 -2.12
CA LEU A 4 -22.43 -5.59 -2.14
C LEU A 4 -21.08 -4.90 -2.37
N ARG A 5 -20.00 -5.40 -1.73
CA ARG A 5 -18.64 -4.88 -1.95
C ARG A 5 -18.19 -5.06 -3.39
N LYS A 6 -18.49 -6.20 -4.02
CA LYS A 6 -18.20 -6.45 -5.44
C LYS A 6 -18.95 -5.46 -6.34
N VAL A 7 -20.24 -5.25 -6.10
CA VAL A 7 -21.06 -4.28 -6.85
C VAL A 7 -20.53 -2.85 -6.70
N VAL A 8 -20.22 -2.41 -5.48
CA VAL A 8 -19.68 -1.06 -5.24
C VAL A 8 -18.32 -0.88 -5.92
N ASN A 9 -17.44 -1.89 -5.87
CA ASN A 9 -16.18 -1.86 -6.60
C ASN A 9 -16.38 -1.78 -8.11
N GLU A 10 -17.31 -2.54 -8.68
CA GLU A 10 -17.64 -2.50 -10.10
C GLU A 10 -18.11 -1.10 -10.52
N ILE A 11 -19.03 -0.50 -9.75
CA ILE A 11 -19.52 0.87 -9.99
C ILE A 11 -18.37 1.89 -9.92
N ALA A 12 -17.50 1.77 -8.92
CA ALA A 12 -16.43 2.73 -8.68
C ALA A 12 -15.35 2.74 -9.78
N TYR A 13 -15.13 1.60 -10.45
CA TYR A 13 -14.14 1.49 -11.52
C TYR A 13 -14.75 1.51 -12.93
N THR A 14 -16.08 1.60 -13.05
CA THR A 14 -16.76 1.74 -14.35
C THR A 14 -16.93 3.22 -14.71
N GLN A 15 -16.31 3.65 -15.82
CA GLN A 15 -16.47 5.03 -16.32
C GLN A 15 -17.82 5.25 -17.02
N ASP A 16 -18.31 4.26 -17.77
CA ASP A 16 -19.59 4.33 -18.46
C ASP A 16 -20.67 3.56 -17.71
N HIS A 17 -21.43 4.28 -16.89
CA HIS A 17 -22.52 3.71 -16.10
C HIS A 17 -23.65 3.10 -16.95
N ALA A 18 -23.73 3.38 -18.26
CA ALA A 18 -24.67 2.73 -19.16
C ALA A 18 -24.31 1.27 -19.47
N LYS A 19 -23.13 0.79 -19.07
CA LYS A 19 -22.71 -0.62 -19.18
C LYS A 19 -23.02 -1.43 -17.92
N LEU A 20 -23.43 -0.79 -16.84
CA LEU A 20 -23.77 -1.45 -15.58
C LEU A 20 -25.08 -2.24 -15.70
N SER A 21 -25.20 -3.33 -14.94
CA SER A 21 -26.45 -4.07 -14.77
C SER A 21 -27.57 -3.18 -14.21
N SER A 22 -28.83 -3.55 -14.46
CA SER A 22 -30.00 -2.81 -13.95
C SER A 22 -29.98 -2.66 -12.42
N LEU A 23 -29.49 -3.69 -11.71
CA LEU A 23 -29.33 -3.70 -10.26
C LEU A 23 -28.23 -2.75 -9.78
N ASN A 24 -27.11 -2.66 -10.52
CA ASN A 24 -26.04 -1.71 -10.19
C ASN A 24 -26.50 -0.26 -10.41
N ARG A 25 -27.32 0.00 -11.43
CA ARG A 25 -27.85 1.35 -11.73
C ARG A 25 -28.82 1.87 -10.68
N SER A 26 -29.63 1.00 -10.06
CA SER A 26 -30.57 1.44 -9.02
C SER A 26 -29.87 1.96 -7.75
N LEU A 27 -28.61 1.55 -7.52
CA LEU A 27 -27.80 2.01 -6.39
C LEU A 27 -27.12 3.37 -6.63
N LEU A 28 -26.98 3.81 -7.89
CA LEU A 28 -26.32 5.07 -8.24
C LEU A 28 -26.86 6.31 -7.50
N PRO A 29 -28.18 6.58 -7.42
CA PRO A 29 -28.68 7.78 -6.73
C PRO A 29 -28.26 7.80 -5.25
N LEU A 30 -28.36 6.65 -4.57
CA LEU A 30 -27.95 6.52 -3.16
C LEU A 30 -26.44 6.76 -3.00
N LEU A 31 -25.61 6.13 -3.82
CA LEU A 31 -24.15 6.31 -3.79
C LEU A 31 -23.74 7.74 -4.13
N THR A 32 -24.47 8.41 -5.02
CA THR A 32 -24.23 9.81 -5.42
C THR A 32 -24.49 10.75 -4.26
N VAL A 33 -25.64 10.61 -3.57
CA VAL A 33 -25.95 11.42 -2.37
C VAL A 33 -24.92 11.15 -1.27
N ALA A 34 -24.57 9.89 -1.03
CA ALA A 34 -23.54 9.54 -0.05
C ALA A 34 -22.16 10.14 -0.39
N SER A 35 -21.76 10.14 -1.67
CA SER A 35 -20.50 10.73 -2.14
C SER A 35 -20.50 12.24 -2.00
N PHE A 36 -21.64 12.89 -2.25
CA PHE A 36 -21.81 14.32 -2.02
C PHE A 36 -21.65 14.69 -0.54
N LEU A 37 -22.31 13.96 0.37
CA LEU A 37 -22.14 14.15 1.82
C LEU A 37 -20.69 13.93 2.26
N TYR A 38 -20.03 12.91 1.71
CA TYR A 38 -18.61 12.68 1.94
C TYR A 38 -17.75 13.87 1.48
N ARG A 39 -18.03 14.42 0.30
CA ARG A 39 -17.33 15.63 -0.21
C ARG A 39 -17.50 16.83 0.71
N VAL A 40 -18.71 17.06 1.23
CA VAL A 40 -19.00 18.16 2.16
C VAL A 40 -18.21 17.99 3.45
N THR A 41 -18.26 16.80 4.07
CA THR A 41 -17.51 16.51 5.31
C THR A 41 -16.00 16.63 5.13
N LEU A 42 -15.45 16.14 4.01
CA LEU A 42 -14.04 16.27 3.67
C LEU A 42 -13.64 17.74 3.48
N SER A 43 -14.49 18.52 2.78
CA SER A 43 -14.25 19.94 2.54
C SER A 43 -14.26 20.73 3.86
N LEU A 44 -15.25 20.47 4.72
CA LEU A 44 -15.32 21.05 6.07
C LEU A 44 -14.05 20.71 6.87
N ARG A 45 -13.66 19.43 6.91
CA ARG A 45 -12.44 19.00 7.60
C ARG A 45 -11.21 19.74 7.08
N ARG A 46 -11.09 19.92 5.76
CA ARG A 46 -10.00 20.68 5.14
C ARG A 46 -9.98 22.14 5.60
N TYR A 47 -11.14 22.80 5.65
CA TYR A 47 -11.24 24.17 6.17
C TYR A 47 -10.84 24.24 7.66
N LEU A 48 -11.28 23.30 8.48
CA LEU A 48 -10.90 23.26 9.91
C LEU A 48 -9.38 23.16 10.12
N TYR A 49 -8.67 22.38 9.31
CA TYR A 49 -7.20 22.35 9.35
C TYR A 49 -6.54 23.59 8.73
N HIS A 50 -7.16 24.21 7.74
CA HIS A 50 -6.62 25.43 7.11
C HIS A 50 -6.70 26.63 8.06
N PHE A 51 -7.80 26.78 8.79
CA PHE A 51 -7.99 27.84 9.80
C PHE A 51 -7.30 27.54 11.14
N GLY A 52 -6.58 26.42 11.26
CA GLY A 52 -5.87 26.05 12.50
C GLY A 52 -6.77 25.61 13.65
N LEU A 53 -8.06 25.37 13.40
CA LEU A 53 -9.01 24.86 14.41
C LEU A 53 -8.67 23.44 14.86
N PHE A 54 -8.05 22.65 13.98
CA PHE A 54 -7.46 21.36 14.33
C PHE A 54 -5.95 21.45 14.39
N SER A 55 -5.38 20.97 15.50
CA SER A 55 -3.95 20.94 15.74
C SER A 55 -3.25 19.97 14.78
N LYS A 56 -2.09 20.41 14.28
CA LYS A 56 -1.11 19.56 13.61
C LYS A 56 0.07 19.39 14.56
N GLN A 57 0.49 18.14 14.77
CA GLN A 57 1.61 17.81 15.63
C GLN A 57 2.87 17.63 14.80
N ARG A 58 3.91 18.41 15.04
CA ARG A 58 5.22 18.18 14.41
C ARG A 58 6.08 17.29 15.30
N LEU A 59 6.69 16.25 14.72
CA LEU A 59 7.62 15.39 15.43
C LEU A 59 9.05 15.98 15.38
N PRO A 60 9.92 15.66 16.35
CA PRO A 60 11.30 16.13 16.36
C PRO A 60 12.21 15.41 15.34
N VAL A 61 11.69 14.41 14.64
CA VAL A 61 12.38 13.63 13.60
C VAL A 61 11.66 13.76 12.27
N PRO A 62 12.35 13.53 11.12
CA PRO A 62 11.73 13.61 9.82
C PRO A 62 10.60 12.60 9.67
N VAL A 63 9.49 13.04 9.07
CA VAL A 63 8.29 12.21 8.84
C VAL A 63 8.07 12.01 7.35
N ILE A 64 8.20 10.77 6.89
CA ILE A 64 7.91 10.32 5.53
C ILE A 64 6.52 9.69 5.52
N SER A 65 5.61 10.22 4.72
CA SER A 65 4.27 9.64 4.53
C SER A 65 4.22 8.85 3.24
N VAL A 66 3.76 7.59 3.32
CA VAL A 66 3.38 6.80 2.15
C VAL A 66 1.88 6.65 2.17
N GLY A 67 1.21 7.18 1.15
CA GLY A 67 -0.24 7.13 1.07
C GLY A 67 -0.73 6.95 -0.35
N ASN A 68 -2.05 6.97 -0.53
CA ASN A 68 -2.67 6.93 -1.85
C ASN A 68 -4.01 7.64 -1.83
N LEU A 69 -4.54 7.96 -3.02
CA LEU A 69 -5.82 8.65 -3.16
C LEU A 69 -7.02 7.74 -3.27
N THR A 70 -6.84 6.49 -3.68
CA THR A 70 -7.95 5.54 -3.93
C THR A 70 -8.13 4.56 -2.76
N TRP A 71 -9.19 3.75 -2.76
CA TRP A 71 -9.21 2.50 -1.98
C TRP A 71 -8.58 1.36 -2.78
N GLY A 72 -8.24 0.25 -2.10
CA GLY A 72 -7.71 -0.97 -2.72
C GLY A 72 -6.19 -1.11 -2.61
N GLY A 73 -5.65 -2.18 -3.21
CA GLY A 73 -4.22 -2.48 -3.21
C GLY A 73 -3.45 -1.48 -4.06
N ASN A 74 -2.70 -0.59 -3.41
CA ASN A 74 -1.92 0.46 -4.07
C ASN A 74 -0.40 0.32 -3.86
N GLY A 75 0.07 -0.83 -3.39
CA GLY A 75 1.52 -1.08 -3.18
C GLY A 75 2.15 -0.27 -2.04
N LYS A 76 1.36 0.27 -1.10
CA LYS A 76 1.87 1.07 0.03
C LYS A 76 2.78 0.28 0.95
N THR A 77 2.33 -0.88 1.42
CA THR A 77 3.07 -1.69 2.39
C THR A 77 4.44 -2.12 1.87
N PRO A 78 4.59 -2.61 0.61
CA PRO A 78 5.91 -2.85 0.03
C PRO A 78 6.80 -1.60 -0.07
N MET A 79 6.22 -0.42 -0.35
CA MET A 79 6.97 0.83 -0.40
C MET A 79 7.43 1.28 1.00
N VAL A 80 6.58 1.11 2.02
CA VAL A 80 6.93 1.38 3.43
C VAL A 80 8.07 0.47 3.87
N GLU A 81 7.99 -0.83 3.54
CA GLU A 81 9.04 -1.80 3.80
C GLU A 81 10.35 -1.42 3.11
N PHE A 82 10.30 -1.07 1.82
CA PHE A 82 11.47 -0.63 1.05
C PHE A 82 12.16 0.59 1.68
N ILE A 83 11.40 1.62 2.06
CA ILE A 83 11.94 2.83 2.70
C ILE A 83 12.53 2.49 4.07
N ALA A 84 11.83 1.68 4.87
CA ALA A 84 12.31 1.30 6.19
C ALA A 84 13.61 0.49 6.12
N GLN A 85 13.70 -0.47 5.20
CA GLN A 85 14.91 -1.25 4.98
C GLN A 85 16.06 -0.33 4.54
N TRP A 86 15.82 0.55 3.57
CA TRP A 86 16.83 1.51 3.11
C TRP A 86 17.35 2.43 4.23
N LEU A 87 16.46 2.91 5.11
CA LEU A 87 16.85 3.69 6.28
C LEU A 87 17.69 2.86 7.26
N ALA A 88 17.25 1.64 7.56
CA ALA A 88 17.94 0.74 8.48
C ALA A 88 19.34 0.36 7.98
N ASP A 89 19.49 0.07 6.69
CA ASP A 89 20.76 -0.22 6.02
C ASP A 89 21.70 0.99 6.04
N SER A 90 21.12 2.20 6.00
CA SER A 90 21.83 3.47 6.18
C SER A 90 22.17 3.78 7.65
N GLY A 91 21.87 2.87 8.58
CA GLY A 91 22.10 3.01 10.02
C GLY A 91 21.04 3.83 10.77
N ILE A 92 20.04 4.38 10.07
CA ILE A 92 18.97 5.18 10.66
C ILE A 92 17.86 4.25 11.11
N SER A 93 17.55 4.18 12.41
CA SER A 93 16.44 3.35 12.91
C SER A 93 15.09 3.98 12.54
N PRO A 94 14.28 3.36 11.67
CA PRO A 94 12.97 3.87 11.31
C PRO A 94 11.90 3.45 12.34
N LEU A 95 10.94 4.33 12.61
CA LEU A 95 9.67 3.99 13.24
C LEU A 95 8.56 3.97 12.19
N ILE A 96 8.04 2.79 11.89
CA ILE A 96 6.87 2.61 11.03
C ILE A 96 5.61 2.78 11.87
N LEU A 97 4.69 3.62 11.42
CA LEU A 97 3.39 3.85 12.06
C LEU A 97 2.27 3.38 11.15
N THR A 98 1.58 2.32 11.58
CA THR A 98 0.40 1.78 10.91
C THR A 98 -0.85 1.96 11.78
N ARG A 99 -2.01 2.04 11.14
CA ARG A 99 -3.30 2.16 11.83
C ARG A 99 -3.71 0.85 12.52
N GLY A 100 -3.19 -0.29 12.07
CA GLY A 100 -3.67 -1.62 12.47
C GLY A 100 -4.92 -2.05 11.70
N TYR A 101 -4.94 -1.81 10.38
CA TYR A 101 -6.04 -2.29 9.54
C TYR A 101 -6.04 -3.83 9.49
N ALA A 102 -7.22 -4.42 9.25
CA ALA A 102 -7.41 -5.88 9.17
C ALA A 102 -6.79 -6.71 10.32
N GLY A 103 -6.97 -6.28 11.57
CA GLY A 103 -6.50 -7.04 12.74
C GLY A 103 -4.98 -7.02 12.96
N GLY A 104 -4.25 -6.16 12.24
CA GLY A 104 -2.80 -5.98 12.41
C GLY A 104 -1.94 -6.94 11.58
N ASP A 105 -2.51 -7.63 10.58
CA ASP A 105 -1.76 -8.55 9.73
C ASP A 105 -0.63 -7.86 8.94
N GLU A 106 -0.86 -6.64 8.45
CA GLU A 106 0.19 -5.82 7.82
C GLU A 106 1.36 -5.55 8.79
N ALA A 107 1.05 -5.21 10.05
CA ALA A 107 2.06 -4.97 11.05
C ALA A 107 2.85 -6.24 11.37
N ARG A 108 2.18 -7.40 11.45
CA ARG A 108 2.85 -8.70 11.66
C ARG A 108 3.75 -9.07 10.49
N MET A 109 3.30 -8.83 9.25
CA MET A 109 4.12 -9.02 8.05
C MET A 109 5.38 -8.16 8.11
N LEU A 110 5.24 -6.86 8.34
CA LEU A 110 6.36 -5.93 8.47
C LEU A 110 7.32 -6.34 9.59
N THR A 111 6.81 -6.79 10.74
CA THR A 111 7.65 -7.27 11.85
C THR A 111 8.48 -8.49 11.44
N ARG A 112 7.92 -9.41 10.65
CA ARG A 112 8.65 -10.59 10.16
C ARG A 112 9.70 -10.23 9.13
N HIS A 113 9.37 -9.35 8.19
CA HIS A 113 10.28 -8.98 7.11
C HIS A 113 11.46 -8.12 7.59
N LEU A 114 11.18 -7.23 8.55
CA LEU A 114 12.18 -6.33 9.14
C LEU A 114 12.83 -6.94 10.40
N LEU A 115 12.63 -8.23 10.65
CA LEU A 115 13.26 -8.93 11.77
C LEU A 115 14.79 -8.89 11.60
N GLY A 116 15.50 -8.47 12.66
CA GLY A 116 16.95 -8.31 12.62
C GLY A 116 17.43 -6.94 12.12
N THR A 117 16.52 -6.06 11.69
CA THR A 117 16.83 -4.65 11.43
C THR A 117 16.63 -3.80 12.69
N SER A 118 17.08 -2.54 12.65
CA SER A 118 16.83 -1.56 13.73
C SER A 118 15.41 -0.98 13.72
N SER A 119 14.53 -1.45 12.82
CA SER A 119 13.19 -0.92 12.60
C SER A 119 12.25 -1.18 13.77
N LYS A 120 11.35 -0.23 14.04
CA LYS A 120 10.30 -0.33 15.06
C LYS A 120 8.94 -0.13 14.42
N ILE A 121 7.93 -0.83 14.95
CA ILE A 121 6.57 -0.77 14.39
C ILE A 121 5.60 -0.37 15.50
N GLY A 122 4.96 0.78 15.32
CA GLY A 122 3.90 1.29 16.18
C GLY A 122 2.53 1.10 15.53
N ILE A 123 1.60 0.48 16.26
CA ILE A 123 0.23 0.26 15.81
C ILE A 123 -0.70 1.17 16.61
N GLY A 124 -1.52 1.96 15.93
CA GLY A 124 -2.55 2.75 16.60
C GLY A 124 -3.33 3.69 15.69
N ALA A 125 -4.61 3.90 16.02
CA ALA A 125 -5.47 4.83 15.28
C ALA A 125 -4.96 6.28 15.37
N ASN A 126 -4.47 6.69 16.54
CA ASN A 126 -3.81 7.97 16.73
C ASN A 126 -2.30 7.82 16.54
N ARG A 127 -1.85 7.86 15.28
CA ARG A 127 -0.44 7.68 14.91
C ARG A 127 0.48 8.70 15.59
N ALA A 128 0.03 9.92 15.82
CA ALA A 128 0.83 10.96 16.47
C ALA A 128 1.09 10.67 17.96
N ALA A 129 0.07 10.18 18.67
CA ALA A 129 0.22 9.70 20.05
C ALA A 129 1.12 8.47 20.12
N THR A 130 0.93 7.50 19.22
CA THR A 130 1.80 6.31 19.11
C THR A 130 3.25 6.72 18.85
N ALA A 131 3.50 7.64 17.93
CA ALA A 131 4.82 8.18 17.66
C ALA A 131 5.46 8.75 18.92
N THR A 132 4.74 9.63 19.63
CA THR A 132 5.22 10.28 20.86
C THR A 132 5.60 9.26 21.94
N CYS A 133 4.81 8.19 22.10
CA CYS A 133 5.11 7.11 23.04
C CYS A 133 6.44 6.42 22.70
N PHE A 134 6.63 6.03 21.44
CA PHE A 134 7.85 5.39 20.98
C PHE A 134 9.07 6.32 21.08
N LEU A 135 8.92 7.60 20.72
CA LEU A 135 10.01 8.58 20.85
C LEU A 135 10.43 8.79 22.31
N LYS A 136 9.50 8.72 23.27
CA LYS A 136 9.82 8.77 24.71
C LYS A 136 10.51 7.49 25.19
N GLN A 137 10.06 6.33 24.71
CA GLN A 137 10.58 5.03 25.12
C GLN A 137 11.99 4.77 24.56
N TYR A 138 12.22 5.07 23.29
CA TYR A 138 13.45 4.71 22.57
C TYR A 138 14.40 5.90 22.36
N GLY A 139 13.95 7.12 22.65
CA GLY A 139 14.66 8.34 22.28
C GLY A 139 14.63 8.59 20.77
N TYR A 140 15.22 9.72 20.37
CA TYR A 140 15.34 10.11 18.97
C TYR A 140 16.69 10.74 18.64
N LEU A 141 17.05 10.74 17.36
CA LEU A 141 18.22 11.43 16.83
C LEU A 141 17.81 12.83 16.36
N ASP A 142 18.56 13.85 16.76
CA ASP A 142 18.32 15.22 16.30
C ASP A 142 18.67 15.32 14.80
N PRO A 143 17.75 15.75 13.92
CA PRO A 143 18.01 15.98 12.50
C PRO A 143 19.29 16.78 12.20
N LYS A 144 19.66 17.72 13.08
CA LYS A 144 20.86 18.54 12.93
C LYS A 144 22.15 17.73 13.02
N SER A 145 22.15 16.62 13.76
CA SER A 145 23.31 15.73 13.83
C SER A 145 23.65 15.10 12.48
N PHE A 146 22.68 14.93 11.58
CA PHE A 146 22.94 14.43 10.22
C PHE A 146 23.47 15.51 9.25
N LEU A 147 23.18 16.80 9.52
CA LEU A 147 23.50 17.90 8.60
C LEU A 147 24.90 18.49 8.81
N PHE A 148 25.47 18.38 10.02
CA PHE A 148 26.81 18.90 10.32
C PHE A 148 27.95 17.97 9.85
N GLU A 149 27.65 16.73 9.51
CA GLU A 149 28.63 15.73 9.05
C GLU A 149 28.45 15.45 7.57
N GLY A 150 28.51 16.52 6.77
CA GLY A 150 28.45 16.50 5.30
C GLY A 150 29.52 15.66 4.59
N MET A 151 30.38 14.97 5.34
CA MET A 151 31.25 13.88 4.91
C MET A 151 31.26 12.89 6.09
N TRP A 152 30.87 11.63 5.86
CA TRP A 152 30.80 10.52 6.84
C TRP A 152 29.54 10.43 7.73
N VAL A 153 28.37 10.24 7.10
CA VAL A 153 27.16 9.66 7.75
C VAL A 153 27.45 8.30 8.44
N ASP A 154 28.57 7.66 8.11
CA ASP A 154 28.87 6.28 8.45
C ASP A 154 29.37 6.06 9.90
N GLN A 155 29.98 7.05 10.57
CA GLN A 155 30.64 6.82 11.87
C GLN A 155 29.79 7.23 13.09
N THR A 156 29.00 8.30 13.02
CA THR A 156 28.16 8.83 14.11
C THR A 156 26.81 8.15 14.21
N VAL A 157 26.19 7.84 13.07
CA VAL A 157 24.92 7.08 13.02
C VAL A 157 25.12 5.64 13.49
N ARG A 158 26.28 5.04 13.17
CA ARG A 158 26.64 3.68 13.60
C ARG A 158 27.28 3.61 14.99
N SER A 159 27.34 4.72 15.73
CA SER A 159 27.88 4.70 17.09
C SER A 159 27.01 3.83 18.02
N PRO A 160 27.60 3.03 18.92
CA PRO A 160 26.85 2.16 19.85
C PRO A 160 25.85 2.92 20.73
N LEU A 161 26.12 4.20 21.01
CA LEU A 161 25.30 5.09 21.84
C LEU A 161 24.01 5.57 21.16
N ASN A 162 23.93 5.45 19.83
CA ASN A 162 22.76 5.82 19.03
C ASN A 162 21.95 4.58 18.59
N PHE A 163 22.43 3.38 18.92
CA PHE A 163 21.76 2.14 18.58
C PHE A 163 20.37 2.08 19.21
N GLY A 164 19.34 2.07 18.36
CA GLY A 164 17.94 1.96 18.78
C GLY A 164 17.20 3.29 18.95
N LYS A 165 17.86 4.46 18.90
CA LYS A 165 17.15 5.76 18.86
C LYS A 165 16.47 5.95 17.51
N ILE A 166 15.27 6.48 17.51
CA ILE A 166 14.49 6.67 16.28
C ILE A 166 15.05 7.87 15.50
N GLY A 167 15.46 7.64 14.26
CA GLY A 167 16.00 8.69 13.40
C GLY A 167 15.01 9.21 12.36
N ALA A 168 13.99 8.43 12.02
CA ALA A 168 12.94 8.84 11.09
C ALA A 168 11.62 8.10 11.37
N VAL A 169 10.50 8.69 10.96
CA VAL A 169 9.16 8.09 11.04
C VAL A 169 8.62 7.85 9.64
N VAL A 170 8.09 6.65 9.39
CA VAL A 170 7.44 6.28 8.13
C VAL A 170 5.96 5.99 8.41
N LEU A 171 5.04 6.74 7.79
CA LEU A 171 3.60 6.55 7.93
C LEU A 171 3.10 5.61 6.85
N ASP A 172 2.49 4.51 7.26
CA ASP A 172 1.72 3.65 6.36
C ASP A 172 0.28 4.18 6.25
N ASP A 173 -0.15 4.48 5.02
CA ASP A 173 -1.41 5.12 4.68
C ASP A 173 -1.59 6.51 5.34
N GLY A 174 -0.55 7.35 5.19
CA GLY A 174 -0.41 8.63 5.89
C GLY A 174 -1.17 9.82 5.30
N MET A 175 -1.47 9.81 3.99
CA MET A 175 -1.97 10.97 3.24
C MET A 175 -3.26 11.60 3.80
N GLN A 176 -4.17 10.79 4.37
CA GLN A 176 -5.43 11.25 5.00
C GLN A 176 -5.28 11.59 6.49
N HIS A 177 -4.11 11.41 7.09
CA HIS A 177 -3.88 11.61 8.52
C HIS A 177 -3.46 13.04 8.84
N TRP A 178 -4.29 14.05 8.57
CA TRP A 178 -3.89 15.47 8.57
C TRP A 178 -3.32 16.03 9.89
N SER A 179 -3.45 15.33 11.01
CA SER A 179 -3.03 15.73 12.36
C SER A 179 -1.52 15.72 12.64
N LEU A 180 -0.66 15.35 11.69
CA LEU A 180 0.79 15.25 11.91
C LEU A 180 1.56 16.11 10.88
N ASP A 181 2.73 16.61 11.22
CA ASP A 181 3.78 17.08 10.30
C ASP A 181 4.20 15.99 9.29
N ARG A 182 4.50 16.35 8.04
CA ARG A 182 5.19 15.53 7.04
C ARG A 182 6.28 16.40 6.45
N ASP A 183 7.47 15.84 6.37
CA ASP A 183 8.59 16.47 5.67
C ASP A 183 8.71 15.92 4.24
N LEU A 184 8.13 14.73 3.97
CA LEU A 184 8.03 14.14 2.63
C LEU A 184 6.71 13.37 2.47
N GLU A 185 5.92 13.68 1.44
CA GLU A 185 4.69 12.95 1.09
C GLU A 185 4.83 12.19 -0.24
N ILE A 186 4.81 10.86 -0.15
CA ILE A 186 4.87 9.94 -1.30
C ILE A 186 3.47 9.42 -1.58
N VAL A 187 2.95 9.71 -2.78
CA VAL A 187 1.67 9.18 -3.24
C VAL A 187 1.87 7.96 -4.14
N MET A 188 1.32 6.84 -3.73
CA MET A 188 1.28 5.60 -4.49
C MET A 188 0.07 5.59 -5.43
N VAL A 189 0.28 5.17 -6.67
CA VAL A 189 -0.75 5.07 -7.72
C VAL A 189 -0.76 3.65 -8.29
N ASN A 190 -1.94 3.06 -8.45
CA ASN A 190 -2.09 1.78 -9.14
C ASN A 190 -2.06 1.95 -10.66
N GLY A 191 -1.00 1.47 -11.31
CA GLY A 191 -0.89 1.52 -12.76
C GLY A 191 -2.03 0.79 -13.50
N LEU A 192 -2.58 -0.27 -12.91
CA LEU A 192 -3.69 -1.04 -13.51
C LEU A 192 -5.04 -0.34 -13.35
N SER A 193 -5.21 0.45 -12.28
CA SER A 193 -6.49 1.07 -11.93
C SER A 193 -6.27 2.38 -11.16
N PRO A 194 -5.77 3.44 -11.81
CA PRO A 194 -5.21 4.60 -11.12
C PRO A 194 -6.26 5.43 -10.38
N TRP A 195 -7.38 5.76 -11.04
CA TRP A 195 -8.36 6.74 -10.54
C TRP A 195 -9.83 6.29 -10.61
N GLY A 196 -10.10 5.09 -11.15
CA GLY A 196 -11.46 4.59 -11.40
C GLY A 196 -12.33 5.54 -12.21
N ASN A 197 -13.53 5.84 -11.72
CA ASN A 197 -14.48 6.77 -12.33
C ASN A 197 -14.29 8.24 -11.92
N HIS A 198 -13.19 8.60 -11.25
CA HIS A 198 -12.89 9.95 -10.76
C HIS A 198 -13.87 10.53 -9.72
N GLN A 199 -14.77 9.71 -9.17
CA GLN A 199 -15.70 10.11 -8.12
C GLN A 199 -15.14 9.78 -6.73
N LEU A 200 -15.62 10.52 -5.73
CA LEU A 200 -15.29 10.26 -4.34
C LEU A 200 -16.05 9.04 -3.80
N ILE A 201 -15.52 8.43 -2.75
CA ILE A 201 -16.20 7.35 -2.03
C ILE A 201 -17.59 7.81 -1.55
N PRO A 202 -18.61 6.93 -1.59
CA PRO A 202 -18.60 5.56 -2.09
C PRO A 202 -18.95 5.41 -3.58
N LEU A 203 -19.24 6.50 -4.31
CA LEU A 203 -19.58 6.43 -5.74
C LEU A 203 -18.38 6.06 -6.61
N GLY A 204 -17.19 6.49 -6.21
CA GLY A 204 -15.91 6.15 -6.83
C GLY A 204 -14.86 5.75 -5.82
N PRO A 205 -13.64 5.45 -6.26
CA PRO A 205 -12.60 4.93 -5.38
C PRO A 205 -11.85 6.03 -4.63
N LEU A 206 -12.01 7.30 -5.02
CA LEU A 206 -11.20 8.40 -4.47
C LEU A 206 -11.61 8.74 -3.04
N ARG A 207 -10.66 8.62 -2.11
CA ARG A 207 -10.77 9.07 -0.71
C ARG A 207 -10.59 10.58 -0.60
N GLU A 208 -9.88 11.18 -1.55
CA GLU A 208 -9.72 12.62 -1.67
C GLU A 208 -9.73 13.02 -3.15
N PRO A 209 -10.15 14.24 -3.51
CA PRO A 209 -10.19 14.66 -4.90
C PRO A 209 -8.78 14.68 -5.49
N MET A 210 -8.65 14.55 -6.81
CA MET A 210 -7.37 14.59 -7.53
C MET A 210 -6.51 15.82 -7.18
N ALA A 211 -7.15 16.96 -6.87
CA ALA A 211 -6.48 18.17 -6.38
C ALA A 211 -5.60 17.96 -5.13
N ALA A 212 -5.82 16.88 -4.36
CA ALA A 212 -4.99 16.52 -3.22
C ALA A 212 -3.58 16.06 -3.63
N LEU A 213 -3.34 15.68 -4.89
CA LEU A 213 -1.99 15.41 -5.43
C LEU A 213 -1.04 16.61 -5.27
N ARG A 214 -1.57 17.84 -5.14
CA ARG A 214 -0.73 19.02 -4.87
C ARG A 214 0.06 18.93 -3.57
N ARG A 215 -0.38 18.10 -2.61
CA ARG A 215 0.32 17.82 -1.35
C ARG A 215 1.45 16.81 -1.49
N ALA A 216 1.47 16.03 -2.58
CA ALA A 216 2.50 15.03 -2.79
C ALA A 216 3.79 15.69 -3.25
N ASP A 217 4.92 15.24 -2.72
CA ASP A 217 6.26 15.62 -3.14
C ASP A 217 6.78 14.65 -4.19
N VAL A 218 6.37 13.38 -4.12
CA VAL A 218 6.75 12.32 -5.06
C VAL A 218 5.54 11.47 -5.39
N ALA A 219 5.37 11.10 -6.66
CA ALA A 219 4.42 10.09 -7.09
C ALA A 219 5.13 8.81 -7.53
N VAL A 220 4.59 7.66 -7.13
CA VAL A 220 5.10 6.34 -7.52
C VAL A 220 3.98 5.51 -8.11
N VAL A 221 4.11 5.17 -9.40
CA VAL A 221 3.19 4.28 -10.11
C VAL A 221 3.67 2.85 -9.93
N HIS A 222 2.98 2.06 -9.11
CA HIS A 222 3.26 0.63 -8.98
C HIS A 222 2.55 -0.20 -10.06
N HIS A 223 3.00 -1.45 -10.24
CA HIS A 223 2.63 -2.32 -11.37
C HIS A 223 2.96 -1.75 -12.75
N ALA A 224 3.95 -0.85 -12.84
CA ALA A 224 4.28 -0.22 -14.11
C ALA A 224 4.71 -1.24 -15.20
N ASN A 225 5.27 -2.39 -14.80
CA ASN A 225 5.62 -3.48 -15.68
C ASN A 225 4.42 -4.27 -16.23
N LEU A 226 3.22 -4.09 -15.68
CA LEU A 226 1.98 -4.75 -16.13
C LEU A 226 1.13 -3.87 -17.05
N VAL A 227 1.56 -2.63 -17.29
CA VAL A 227 0.80 -1.59 -17.97
C VAL A 227 1.49 -1.19 -19.27
N SER A 228 0.72 -0.80 -20.29
CA SER A 228 1.29 -0.33 -21.56
C SER A 228 2.05 0.98 -21.36
N LYS A 229 3.07 1.23 -22.20
CA LYS A 229 3.81 2.51 -22.18
C LYS A 229 2.91 3.73 -22.41
N GLN A 230 1.86 3.58 -23.21
CA GLN A 230 0.92 4.68 -23.46
C GLN A 230 0.12 5.00 -22.20
N SER A 231 -0.45 3.98 -21.56
CA SER A 231 -1.22 4.17 -20.32
C SER A 231 -0.38 4.77 -19.19
N LEU A 232 0.90 4.42 -19.09
CA LEU A 232 1.82 5.06 -18.13
C LEU A 232 2.01 6.55 -18.41
N LYS A 233 2.16 6.94 -19.68
CA LYS A 233 2.23 8.36 -20.07
C LYS A 233 0.93 9.09 -19.75
N ASP A 234 -0.22 8.47 -20.00
CA ASP A 234 -1.53 9.07 -19.70
C ASP A 234 -1.68 9.30 -18.18
N ILE A 235 -1.25 8.33 -17.37
CA ILE A 235 -1.22 8.45 -15.89
C ILE A 235 -0.31 9.60 -15.45
N GLU A 236 0.89 9.70 -16.03
CA GLU A 236 1.84 10.76 -15.73
C GLU A 236 1.29 12.14 -16.11
N LEU A 237 0.68 12.27 -17.30
CA LEU A 237 0.06 13.51 -17.77
C LEU A 237 -1.06 13.96 -16.83
N MET A 238 -1.97 13.06 -16.44
CA MET A 238 -3.05 13.38 -15.49
C MET A 238 -2.51 13.91 -14.15
N MET A 239 -1.38 13.40 -13.66
CA MET A 239 -0.77 13.92 -12.43
C MET A 239 -0.11 15.29 -12.64
N LYS A 240 0.57 15.48 -13.78
CA LYS A 240 1.24 16.74 -14.14
C LYS A 240 0.25 17.87 -14.41
N GLU A 241 -0.95 17.56 -14.90
CA GLU A 241 -2.05 18.54 -15.00
C GLU A 241 -2.44 19.12 -13.63
N VAL A 242 -2.28 18.36 -12.55
CA VAL A 242 -2.59 18.84 -11.18
C VAL A 242 -1.40 19.56 -10.54
N LYS A 243 -0.19 19.03 -10.72
CA LYS A 243 1.08 19.58 -10.23
C LYS A 243 2.18 19.29 -11.25
N GLU A 244 2.50 20.28 -12.07
CA GLU A 244 3.47 20.15 -13.18
C GLU A 244 4.86 19.71 -12.70
N SER A 245 5.29 20.19 -11.54
CA SER A 245 6.60 19.90 -10.94
C SER A 245 6.67 18.57 -10.17
N LEU A 246 5.62 17.75 -10.17
CA LEU A 246 5.58 16.50 -9.42
C LEU A 246 6.51 15.45 -10.07
N PRO A 247 7.59 15.01 -9.42
CA PRO A 247 8.39 13.89 -9.92
C PRO A 247 7.58 12.59 -9.86
N VAL A 248 7.62 11.83 -10.95
CA VAL A 248 6.89 10.57 -11.13
C VAL A 248 7.88 9.44 -11.36
N PHE A 249 7.81 8.42 -10.52
CA PHE A 249 8.62 7.20 -10.63
C PHE A 249 7.75 6.00 -10.96
N PHE A 250 8.33 5.04 -11.67
CA PHE A 250 7.66 3.79 -12.06
C PHE A 250 8.29 2.63 -11.29
N ALA A 251 7.46 1.93 -10.51
CA ALA A 251 7.90 0.80 -9.70
C ALA A 251 7.36 -0.52 -10.27
N ARG A 252 8.21 -1.56 -10.20
CA ARG A 252 7.85 -2.94 -10.50
C ARG A 252 8.05 -3.81 -9.26
N MET A 253 7.15 -4.76 -9.06
CA MET A 253 7.39 -5.87 -8.15
C MET A 253 7.82 -7.07 -9.00
N SER A 254 8.96 -7.64 -8.65
CA SER A 254 9.50 -8.84 -9.30
C SER A 254 9.53 -9.97 -8.27
N PRO A 255 8.82 -11.08 -8.52
CA PRO A 255 8.97 -12.29 -7.72
C PRO A 255 10.45 -12.69 -7.68
N SER A 256 10.91 -13.16 -6.53
CA SER A 256 12.31 -13.58 -6.34
C SER A 256 12.45 -15.10 -6.29
N HIS A 257 11.51 -15.77 -5.62
CA HIS A 257 11.43 -17.22 -5.48
C HIS A 257 10.03 -17.62 -5.02
N PHE A 258 9.69 -18.89 -5.20
CA PHE A 258 8.57 -19.54 -4.52
C PHE A 258 9.06 -20.20 -3.22
N PHE A 259 8.14 -20.55 -2.33
CA PHE A 259 8.43 -21.34 -1.14
C PHE A 259 7.22 -22.19 -0.79
N GLU A 260 7.45 -23.32 -0.12
CA GLU A 260 6.38 -24.23 0.30
C GLU A 260 5.65 -23.68 1.54
N VAL A 261 4.33 -23.81 1.56
CA VAL A 261 3.52 -23.38 2.71
C VAL A 261 3.95 -24.15 3.97
N GLY A 262 4.42 -23.42 4.99
CA GLY A 262 4.95 -23.98 6.23
C GLY A 262 6.49 -24.08 6.28
N ASN A 263 7.17 -23.90 5.14
CA ASN A 263 8.63 -23.89 5.07
C ASN A 263 9.15 -22.72 4.20
N ILE A 264 9.11 -21.50 4.77
CA ILE A 264 9.54 -20.27 4.09
C ILE A 264 11.04 -20.24 3.72
N ASN A 265 11.84 -21.08 4.36
CA ASN A 265 13.29 -21.15 4.08
C ASN A 265 13.60 -21.98 2.83
N PHE A 266 12.66 -22.83 2.39
CA PHE A 266 12.83 -23.63 1.19
C PHE A 266 12.51 -22.80 -0.05
N ARG A 267 13.54 -22.35 -0.75
CA ARG A 267 13.41 -21.51 -1.94
C ARG A 267 13.31 -22.36 -3.19
N ILE A 268 12.18 -22.23 -3.88
CA ILE A 268 11.90 -22.87 -5.17
C ILE A 268 12.14 -21.82 -6.28
N PRO A 269 12.90 -22.15 -7.34
CA PRO A 269 13.19 -21.21 -8.40
C PRO A 269 11.94 -20.91 -9.25
N LEU A 270 11.96 -19.75 -9.93
CA LEU A 270 10.78 -19.23 -10.64
C LEU A 270 10.47 -19.97 -11.95
N ASP A 271 11.44 -20.68 -12.50
CA ASP A 271 11.30 -21.48 -13.71
C ASP A 271 10.43 -22.73 -13.52
N VAL A 272 10.14 -23.13 -12.27
CA VAL A 272 9.26 -24.27 -11.96
C VAL A 272 7.85 -24.11 -12.52
N ILE A 273 7.38 -22.88 -12.72
CA ILE A 273 6.06 -22.62 -13.30
C ILE A 273 6.07 -22.53 -14.83
N GLN A 274 7.23 -22.67 -15.47
CA GLN A 274 7.31 -22.64 -16.92
C GLN A 274 6.55 -23.83 -17.52
N ASP A 275 5.62 -23.52 -18.43
CA ASP A 275 4.71 -24.48 -19.07
C ASP A 275 3.80 -25.27 -18.10
N ALA A 276 3.67 -24.79 -16.86
CA ALA A 276 2.82 -25.43 -15.85
C ALA A 276 1.36 -24.94 -15.91
N ILE A 277 0.44 -25.79 -15.44
CA ILE A 277 -0.94 -25.39 -15.12
C ILE A 277 -0.95 -24.94 -13.66
N VAL A 278 -1.27 -23.68 -13.42
CA VAL A 278 -1.21 -23.05 -12.10
C VAL A 278 -2.60 -22.63 -11.65
N LEU A 279 -2.96 -22.97 -10.40
CA LEU A 279 -4.14 -22.42 -9.74
C LEU A 279 -3.71 -21.35 -8.74
N CYS A 280 -4.03 -20.10 -9.04
CA CYS A 280 -3.75 -18.96 -8.17
C CYS A 280 -4.85 -18.81 -7.11
N VAL A 281 -4.50 -19.00 -5.83
CA VAL A 281 -5.38 -18.71 -4.70
C VAL A 281 -4.92 -17.41 -4.06
N SER A 282 -5.80 -16.40 -3.97
CA SER A 282 -5.40 -15.07 -3.51
C SER A 282 -6.39 -14.45 -2.53
N ALA A 283 -5.86 -13.69 -1.57
CA ALA A 283 -6.62 -12.91 -0.58
C ALA A 283 -5.98 -11.52 -0.40
N ILE A 284 -5.65 -10.89 -1.53
CA ILE A 284 -4.87 -9.64 -1.59
C ILE A 284 -5.65 -8.53 -2.30
N GLY A 285 -5.27 -7.28 -2.03
CA GLY A 285 -5.92 -6.10 -2.62
C GLY A 285 -5.85 -5.97 -4.14
N SER A 286 -5.02 -6.76 -4.84
CA SER A 286 -4.95 -6.79 -6.31
C SER A 286 -4.68 -8.20 -6.86
N ALA A 287 -5.69 -9.07 -6.81
CA ALA A 287 -5.62 -10.43 -7.39
C ALA A 287 -5.23 -10.43 -8.88
N ASN A 288 -5.73 -9.46 -9.66
CA ASN A 288 -5.42 -9.34 -11.09
C ASN A 288 -3.92 -9.14 -11.34
N ALA A 289 -3.25 -8.33 -10.53
CA ALA A 289 -1.80 -8.10 -10.67
C ALA A 289 -1.00 -9.37 -10.40
N PHE A 290 -1.43 -10.16 -9.42
CA PHE A 290 -0.81 -11.44 -9.09
C PHE A 290 -0.95 -12.45 -10.23
N VAL A 291 -2.16 -12.63 -10.76
CA VAL A 291 -2.43 -13.54 -11.89
C VAL A 291 -1.62 -13.13 -13.13
N GLN A 292 -1.66 -11.85 -13.52
CA GLN A 292 -0.85 -11.33 -14.63
C GLN A 292 0.66 -11.49 -14.39
N GLY A 293 1.09 -11.46 -13.13
CA GLY A 293 2.48 -11.74 -12.76
C GLY A 293 2.87 -13.19 -13.05
N ILE A 294 2.01 -14.15 -12.69
CA ILE A 294 2.22 -15.59 -12.92
C ILE A 294 2.19 -15.91 -14.42
N GLU A 295 1.23 -15.37 -15.16
CA GLU A 295 1.17 -15.51 -16.62
C GLU A 295 2.46 -15.00 -17.29
N LYS A 296 2.97 -13.85 -16.87
CA LYS A 296 4.23 -13.28 -17.41
C LYS A 296 5.48 -14.08 -17.05
N MET A 297 5.44 -14.93 -16.03
CA MET A 297 6.54 -15.80 -15.66
C MET A 297 6.60 -17.09 -16.49
N GLY A 298 5.60 -17.36 -17.35
CA GLY A 298 5.63 -18.46 -18.31
C GLY A 298 4.73 -19.64 -17.98
N ALA A 299 3.74 -19.47 -17.10
CA ALA A 299 2.71 -20.49 -16.88
C ALA A 299 1.91 -20.74 -18.17
N PHE A 300 1.67 -22.02 -18.49
CA PHE A 300 0.90 -22.43 -19.67
C PHE A 300 -0.57 -22.05 -19.53
N TYR A 301 -1.13 -22.26 -18.33
CA TYR A 301 -2.50 -21.91 -18.02
C TYR A 301 -2.61 -21.49 -16.55
N VAL A 302 -3.31 -20.39 -16.30
CA VAL A 302 -3.55 -19.88 -14.94
C VAL A 302 -5.04 -19.82 -14.68
N ASP A 303 -5.49 -20.58 -13.69
CA ASP A 303 -6.83 -20.44 -13.11
C ASP A 303 -6.75 -19.69 -11.77
N ARG A 304 -7.88 -19.22 -11.24
CA ARG A 304 -7.88 -18.38 -10.03
C ARG A 304 -9.07 -18.60 -9.10
N ILE A 305 -8.79 -18.49 -7.81
CA ILE A 305 -9.78 -18.39 -6.73
C ILE A 305 -9.43 -17.17 -5.89
N ASP A 306 -10.30 -16.16 -5.91
CA ASP A 306 -10.07 -14.93 -5.17
C ASP A 306 -11.01 -14.80 -3.99
N PHE A 307 -10.40 -14.69 -2.82
CA PHE A 307 -11.04 -14.33 -1.58
C PHE A 307 -10.94 -12.83 -1.35
N THR A 308 -11.74 -12.33 -0.41
CA THR A 308 -11.60 -10.95 0.06
C THR A 308 -10.21 -10.68 0.62
N ASP A 309 -9.73 -9.47 0.38
CA ASP A 309 -8.50 -8.98 0.99
C ASP A 309 -8.47 -9.25 2.50
N HIS A 310 -7.34 -9.79 2.99
CA HIS A 310 -7.13 -10.26 4.36
C HIS A 310 -8.00 -11.45 4.80
N HIS A 311 -8.50 -12.26 3.87
CA HIS A 311 -9.13 -13.54 4.22
C HIS A 311 -8.13 -14.46 4.93
N SER A 312 -8.50 -14.96 6.10
CA SER A 312 -7.68 -15.92 6.84
C SER A 312 -7.92 -17.33 6.31
N PHE A 313 -6.91 -17.90 5.67
CA PHE A 313 -6.92 -19.32 5.30
C PHE A 313 -6.79 -20.18 6.56
N GLN A 314 -7.86 -20.89 6.94
CA GLN A 314 -7.81 -21.88 8.00
C GLN A 314 -7.20 -23.17 7.46
N THR A 315 -6.35 -23.83 8.25
CA THR A 315 -5.67 -25.08 7.90
C THR A 315 -6.57 -26.32 7.89
N GLN A 316 -7.88 -26.17 8.14
CA GLN A 316 -8.82 -27.28 8.00
C GLN A 316 -9.34 -27.36 6.55
N PRO A 317 -9.31 -28.55 5.92
CA PRO A 317 -9.87 -28.73 4.59
C PRO A 317 -11.39 -28.58 4.69
N GLN A 318 -11.94 -27.45 4.26
CA GLN A 318 -13.34 -27.41 3.89
C GLN A 318 -13.53 -28.32 2.66
N PRO A 319 -14.52 -29.23 2.67
CA PRO A 319 -14.65 -30.28 1.66
C PRO A 319 -15.06 -29.80 0.27
N GLU A 320 -15.23 -28.51 0.02
CA GLU A 320 -15.86 -28.01 -1.21
C GLU A 320 -14.93 -27.42 -2.28
N VAL A 321 -13.62 -27.27 -2.07
CA VAL A 321 -12.79 -26.48 -3.03
C VAL A 321 -11.50 -27.15 -3.55
N PHE A 322 -10.95 -28.15 -2.87
CA PHE A 322 -9.68 -28.77 -3.30
C PHE A 322 -9.85 -30.24 -3.69
N ARG A 323 -10.52 -30.50 -4.82
CA ARG A 323 -10.27 -31.72 -5.62
C ARG A 323 -9.37 -31.32 -6.79
N VAL A 324 -8.06 -31.43 -6.59
CA VAL A 324 -7.09 -31.40 -7.68
C VAL A 324 -7.35 -32.64 -8.54
N CYS A 325 -8.08 -32.48 -9.66
CA CYS A 325 -8.13 -33.45 -10.74
C CYS A 325 -6.82 -33.39 -11.51
N GLY A 326 -5.73 -33.82 -10.87
CA GLY A 326 -4.47 -34.15 -11.51
C GLY A 326 -4.25 -35.65 -11.35
N ARG A 327 -4.20 -36.39 -12.45
CA ARG A 327 -3.71 -37.76 -12.45
C ARG A 327 -2.33 -37.76 -11.79
N GLN A 328 -2.22 -38.39 -10.63
CA GLN A 328 -0.96 -38.81 -10.04
C GLN A 328 -0.17 -39.67 -11.06
N PRO A 329 1.18 -39.58 -11.07
CA PRO A 329 1.99 -39.85 -9.90
C PRO A 329 2.96 -38.72 -9.50
N GLN A 330 2.92 -38.45 -8.18
CA GLN A 330 3.98 -37.92 -7.32
C GLN A 330 4.28 -36.41 -7.37
N GLY A 331 4.04 -35.76 -6.22
CA GLY A 331 4.56 -34.43 -5.89
C GLY A 331 3.48 -33.35 -5.82
N THR A 332 2.71 -33.32 -4.73
CA THR A 332 1.81 -32.19 -4.43
C THR A 332 2.66 -31.02 -3.95
N TYR A 333 2.75 -29.95 -4.74
CA TYR A 333 3.35 -28.69 -4.33
C TYR A 333 2.22 -27.68 -4.03
N LEU A 334 2.26 -27.06 -2.85
CA LEU A 334 1.38 -25.96 -2.40
C LEU A 334 2.20 -24.70 -2.20
#